data_AF-A0A430HSP7-F1
#
_entry.id   AF-A0A430HSP7-F1
#
_cell.length_a   1.000
_cell.length_b   1.000
_cell.length_c   1.000
_cell.angle_alpha   90.00
_cell.angle_beta   90.00
_cell.angle_gamma   90.00
#
_symmetry.space_group_name_H-M   'P 1'
#
loop_
_entity.id
_entity.type
_entity.pdbx_description
1 polymer ?
#
loop_
_entity_poly.entity_id
_entity_poly.type
_entity_poly.pdbx_seq_one_letter_code
_entity_poly.pdbx_strand_id
1 'polypeptide(L)'
;MLAEVLASEEFVKAQRMRHLLQFIVEARLADREHELSQYALGIAAFGRDEATYHAGEDPIVRVQMGRLRERLRTYYAGAGRGGQYRFVIPLGKYLPEIEALAGPAGLCAQRRRLTLTPLVCMSERAPDISFAQGLNEQLTHQMYSVLGDRFVAQCAQGAAPSHAIEGSIRRDEERTRVLIRAIEIGAGAIAWSGQFDAEAGQAIRLQEQLAESICASVMHHVTRAERSGNSGW
;
A
#
# COMPACT_ATOMS: atom_id res chain seq x y z
N MET A 1 7.75 -2.93 -16.09
CA MET A 1 7.35 -4.30 -15.69
C MET A 1 7.67 -5.37 -16.73
N LEU A 2 6.87 -5.61 -17.78
CA LEU A 2 7.18 -6.68 -18.77
C LEU A 2 8.51 -6.45 -19.49
N ALA A 3 8.77 -5.21 -19.93
CA ALA A 3 10.01 -4.86 -20.59
C ALA A 3 11.26 -5.13 -19.74
N GLU A 4 11.18 -4.95 -18.41
CA GLU A 4 12.29 -5.23 -17.49
C GLU A 4 12.58 -6.73 -17.42
N VAL A 5 11.55 -7.57 -17.29
CA VAL A 5 11.71 -9.03 -17.30
C VAL A 5 12.30 -9.49 -18.63
N LEU A 6 11.84 -8.94 -19.76
CA LEU A 6 12.32 -9.30 -21.09
C LEU A 6 13.75 -8.82 -21.38
N ALA A 7 14.23 -7.81 -20.66
CA ALA A 7 15.59 -7.28 -20.78
C ALA A 7 16.59 -7.94 -19.80
N SER A 8 16.11 -8.78 -18.88
CA SER A 8 16.96 -9.43 -17.88
C SER A 8 17.90 -10.47 -18.49
N GLU A 9 18.98 -10.81 -17.80
CA GLU A 9 19.93 -11.83 -18.27
C GLU A 9 19.25 -13.19 -18.51
N GLU A 10 18.28 -13.52 -17.66
CA GLU A 10 17.48 -14.74 -17.73
C GLU A 10 16.56 -14.79 -18.95
N PHE A 11 16.32 -13.67 -19.66
CA PHE A 11 15.41 -13.65 -20.81
C PHE A 11 16.05 -13.13 -22.10
N VAL A 12 17.03 -12.22 -22.02
CA VAL A 12 17.58 -11.49 -23.18
C VAL A 12 18.13 -12.43 -24.26
N LYS A 13 18.73 -13.57 -23.86
CA LYS A 13 19.27 -14.59 -24.79
C LYS A 13 18.24 -15.64 -25.26
N ALA A 14 17.03 -15.66 -24.70
CA ALA A 14 16.01 -16.67 -24.98
C ALA A 14 14.81 -16.12 -25.73
N GLN A 15 15.01 -15.86 -27.02
CA GLN A 15 14.02 -15.21 -27.87
C GLN A 15 12.65 -15.89 -27.87
N ARG A 16 12.60 -17.23 -27.91
CA ARG A 16 11.33 -17.98 -27.85
C ARG A 16 10.61 -17.83 -26.50
N MET A 17 11.33 -17.70 -25.39
CA MET A 17 10.73 -17.45 -24.07
C MET A 17 10.24 -16.01 -23.93
N ARG A 18 10.96 -15.05 -24.53
CA ARG A 18 10.53 -13.66 -24.60
C ARG A 18 9.21 -13.52 -25.36
N HIS A 19 9.13 -14.10 -26.56
CA HIS A 19 7.90 -14.07 -27.36
C HIS A 19 6.74 -14.77 -26.63
N LEU A 20 6.97 -15.93 -26.02
CA LEU A 20 5.93 -16.62 -25.26
C LEU A 20 5.42 -15.77 -24.09
N LEU A 21 6.32 -15.23 -23.26
CA LEU A 21 5.95 -14.41 -22.11
C LEU A 21 5.22 -13.13 -22.55
N GLN A 22 5.71 -12.49 -23.61
CA GLN A 22 5.09 -11.29 -24.17
C GLN A 22 3.67 -11.59 -24.65
N PHE A 23 3.49 -12.65 -25.45
CA PHE A 23 2.19 -13.06 -25.98
C PHE A 23 1.17 -13.31 -24.87
N ILE A 24 1.51 -14.10 -23.85
CA ILE A 24 0.56 -14.44 -22.78
C ILE A 24 0.21 -13.24 -21.88
N VAL A 25 1.15 -12.31 -21.67
CA VAL A 25 0.91 -11.11 -20.87
C VAL A 25 0.08 -10.10 -21.65
N GLU A 26 0.36 -9.89 -22.93
CA GLU A 26 -0.45 -9.02 -23.79
C GLU A 26 -1.88 -9.54 -23.94
N ALA A 27 -2.06 -10.87 -24.08
CA ALA A 27 -3.38 -11.48 -24.09
C ALA A 27 -4.14 -11.26 -22.77
N ARG A 28 -3.46 -11.37 -21.62
CA ARG A 28 -4.05 -11.07 -20.31
C ARG A 28 -4.47 -9.60 -20.18
N LEU A 29 -3.61 -8.67 -20.59
CA LEU A 29 -3.88 -7.23 -20.50
C LEU A 29 -4.99 -6.76 -21.45
N ALA A 30 -5.23 -7.51 -22.53
CA ALA A 30 -6.32 -7.27 -23.47
C ALA A 30 -7.60 -8.05 -23.15
N ASP A 31 -7.65 -8.76 -22.00
CA ASP A 31 -8.75 -9.67 -21.61
C ASP A 31 -9.10 -10.74 -22.68
N ARG A 32 -8.10 -11.19 -23.46
CA ARG A 32 -8.23 -12.21 -24.52
C ARG A 32 -7.86 -13.61 -24.03
N GLU A 33 -8.39 -14.00 -22.88
CA GLU A 33 -8.01 -15.26 -22.21
C GLU A 33 -8.36 -16.52 -23.01
N HIS A 34 -9.41 -16.43 -23.84
CA HIS A 34 -9.85 -17.51 -24.73
C HIS A 34 -8.78 -17.91 -25.76
N GLU A 35 -7.81 -17.03 -26.06
CA GLU A 35 -6.70 -17.31 -26.97
C GLU A 35 -5.53 -18.06 -26.31
N LEU A 36 -5.60 -18.32 -25.00
CA LEU A 36 -4.50 -18.97 -24.25
C LEU A 36 -4.73 -20.47 -24.03
N SER A 37 -5.55 -21.11 -24.87
CA SER A 37 -5.64 -22.56 -24.88
C SER A 37 -4.31 -23.19 -25.33
N GLN A 38 -4.07 -24.46 -24.95
CA GLN A 38 -2.86 -25.17 -25.38
C GLN A 38 -2.77 -25.22 -26.91
N TYR A 39 -3.90 -25.41 -27.59
CA TYR A 39 -3.98 -25.42 -29.05
C TYR A 39 -3.57 -24.07 -29.64
N ALA A 40 -4.20 -22.99 -29.19
CA ALA A 40 -3.95 -21.64 -29.67
C ALA A 40 -2.49 -21.20 -29.44
N LEU A 41 -1.91 -21.55 -28.29
CA LEU A 41 -0.50 -21.28 -28.01
C LEU A 41 0.45 -22.04 -28.94
N GLY A 42 0.12 -23.29 -29.28
CA GLY A 42 0.89 -24.07 -30.26
C GLY A 42 1.01 -23.36 -31.59
N ILE A 43 -0.08 -22.78 -32.08
CA ILE A 43 -0.13 -22.05 -33.34
C ILE A 43 0.52 -20.67 -33.18
N ALA A 44 -0.05 -19.83 -32.31
CA ALA A 44 0.30 -18.41 -32.21
C ALA A 44 1.71 -18.16 -31.66
N ALA A 45 2.18 -18.96 -30.69
CA ALA A 45 3.48 -18.76 -30.04
C ALA A 45 4.58 -19.71 -30.56
N PHE A 46 4.21 -20.89 -31.07
CA PHE A 46 5.18 -21.90 -31.55
C PHE A 46 5.14 -22.16 -33.06
N GLY A 47 4.23 -21.53 -33.80
CA GLY A 47 4.15 -21.66 -35.26
C GLY A 47 3.79 -23.06 -35.71
N ARG A 48 3.01 -23.79 -34.91
CA ARG A 48 2.48 -25.10 -35.33
C ARG A 48 1.40 -24.91 -36.39
N ASP A 49 1.36 -25.87 -37.31
CA ASP A 49 0.41 -25.89 -38.40
C ASP A 49 -1.00 -26.27 -37.89
N GLU A 50 -1.99 -25.44 -38.20
CA GLU A 50 -3.35 -25.58 -37.68
C GLU A 50 -4.01 -26.90 -38.11
N ALA A 51 -3.68 -27.41 -39.30
CA ALA A 51 -4.27 -28.61 -39.88
C ALA A 51 -3.73 -29.91 -39.29
N THR A 52 -2.51 -29.88 -38.74
CA THR A 52 -1.81 -31.08 -38.26
C THR A 52 -1.48 -31.07 -36.77
N TYR A 53 -1.72 -29.95 -36.08
CA TYR A 53 -1.33 -29.80 -34.68
C TYR A 53 -2.32 -30.45 -33.70
N HIS A 54 -1.83 -31.43 -32.94
CA HIS A 54 -2.58 -32.05 -31.85
C HIS A 54 -1.93 -31.71 -30.50
N ALA A 55 -2.57 -30.84 -29.72
CA ALA A 55 -2.08 -30.41 -28.41
C ALA A 55 -1.98 -31.56 -27.37
N GLY A 56 -2.76 -32.64 -27.55
CA GLY A 56 -2.63 -33.84 -26.71
C GLY A 56 -1.26 -34.51 -26.89
N GLU A 57 -0.85 -34.68 -28.14
CA GLU A 57 0.33 -35.46 -28.54
C GLU A 57 1.63 -34.65 -28.49
N ASP A 58 1.59 -33.37 -28.86
CA ASP A 58 2.77 -32.51 -28.84
C ASP A 58 2.93 -31.78 -27.50
N PRO A 59 3.96 -32.12 -26.70
CA PRO A 59 4.16 -31.52 -25.39
C PRO A 59 4.81 -30.13 -25.46
N ILE A 60 5.07 -29.56 -26.64
CA ILE A 60 5.83 -28.30 -26.80
C ILE A 60 5.33 -27.20 -25.88
N VAL A 61 4.03 -26.92 -25.85
CA VAL A 61 3.46 -25.86 -24.99
C VAL A 61 3.69 -26.20 -23.52
N ARG A 62 3.39 -27.43 -23.09
CA ARG A 62 3.58 -27.87 -21.70
C ARG A 62 5.03 -27.75 -21.24
N VAL A 63 5.98 -28.20 -22.08
CA VAL A 63 7.42 -28.15 -21.80
C VAL A 63 7.93 -26.70 -21.74
N GLN A 64 7.53 -25.87 -22.70
CA GLN A 64 7.98 -24.48 -22.77
C GLN A 64 7.37 -23.64 -21.64
N MET A 65 6.13 -23.91 -21.23
CA MET A 65 5.52 -23.29 -20.05
C MET A 65 6.22 -23.70 -18.75
N GLY A 66 6.66 -24.96 -18.64
CA GLY A 66 7.50 -25.42 -17.54
C GLY A 66 8.82 -24.64 -17.46
N ARG A 67 9.50 -24.49 -18.59
CA ARG A 67 10.76 -23.71 -18.70
C ARG A 67 10.55 -22.22 -18.41
N LEU A 68 9.43 -21.65 -18.85
CA LEU A 68 9.09 -20.26 -18.60
C LEU A 68 8.89 -19.99 -17.10
N ARG A 69 8.17 -20.88 -16.40
CA ARG A 69 7.99 -20.79 -14.94
C ARG A 69 9.32 -20.84 -14.21
N GLU A 70 10.20 -21.75 -14.61
CA GLU A 70 11.51 -21.90 -13.98
C GLU A 70 12.37 -20.65 -14.20
N ARG A 71 12.37 -20.08 -15.41
CA ARG A 71 13.07 -18.81 -15.67
C ARG A 71 12.50 -17.63 -14.90
N LEU A 72 11.18 -17.52 -14.81
CA LEU A 72 10.54 -16.49 -13.97
C LEU A 72 10.94 -16.68 -12.50
N ARG A 73 11.00 -17.92 -12.01
CA ARG A 73 11.46 -18.24 -10.65
C ARG A 73 12.91 -17.80 -10.43
N THR A 74 13.81 -18.08 -11.36
CA THR A 74 15.21 -17.63 -11.29
C THR A 74 15.31 -16.11 -11.29
N TYR A 75 14.62 -15.44 -12.22
CA TYR A 75 14.60 -13.98 -12.31
C TYR A 75 14.12 -13.33 -11.00
N TYR A 76 12.97 -13.76 -10.47
CA TYR A 76 12.41 -13.16 -9.25
C TYR A 76 13.16 -13.55 -7.97
N ALA A 77 13.98 -14.61 -7.99
CA ALA A 77 14.91 -14.91 -6.90
C ALA A 77 16.15 -14.00 -6.90
N GLY A 78 16.53 -13.48 -8.07
CA GLY A 78 17.69 -12.60 -8.28
C GLY A 78 17.30 -11.17 -8.64
N ALA A 79 17.53 -10.79 -9.90
CA ALA A 79 17.38 -9.41 -10.40
C ALA A 79 15.97 -8.82 -10.21
N GLY A 80 14.93 -9.66 -10.26
CA GLY A 80 13.53 -9.27 -10.11
C GLY A 80 13.05 -9.11 -8.66
N ARG A 81 13.88 -9.38 -7.65
CA ARG A 81 13.48 -9.39 -6.24
C ARG A 81 12.99 -8.02 -5.73
N GLY A 82 13.45 -6.93 -6.34
CA GLY A 82 13.07 -5.56 -6.01
C GLY A 82 11.85 -5.00 -6.75
N GLY A 83 11.25 -5.77 -7.67
CA GLY A 83 10.12 -5.30 -8.48
C GLY A 83 8.84 -5.08 -7.67
N GLN A 84 7.94 -4.24 -8.19
CA GLN A 84 6.62 -3.97 -7.58
C GLN A 84 5.61 -5.11 -7.86
N TYR A 85 5.82 -5.86 -8.93
CA TYR A 85 4.92 -6.90 -9.39
C TYR A 85 5.72 -8.08 -9.92
N ARG A 86 5.14 -9.28 -9.83
CA ARG A 86 5.61 -10.48 -10.52
C ARG A 86 4.54 -11.09 -11.40
N PHE A 87 5.01 -11.70 -12.46
CA PHE A 87 4.23 -12.67 -13.23
C PHE A 87 4.35 -14.04 -12.57
N VAL A 88 3.21 -14.60 -12.17
CA VAL A 88 3.10 -16.00 -11.75
C VAL A 88 2.23 -16.72 -12.76
N ILE A 89 2.68 -17.88 -13.21
CA ILE A 89 1.85 -18.74 -14.05
C ILE A 89 1.47 -19.92 -13.15
N PRO A 90 0.18 -20.16 -12.83
CA PRO A 90 -0.25 -21.27 -11.95
C PRO A 90 -0.20 -22.63 -12.64
N LEU A 91 0.17 -23.71 -11.93
CA LEU A 91 0.26 -25.05 -12.51
C LEU A 91 -1.03 -25.44 -13.23
N GLY A 92 -0.92 -26.05 -14.42
CA GLY A 92 -2.07 -26.40 -15.26
C GLY A 92 -2.74 -25.24 -16.00
N LYS A 93 -2.37 -23.99 -15.71
CA LYS A 93 -2.85 -22.81 -16.44
C LYS A 93 -1.79 -22.26 -17.41
N TYR A 94 -2.25 -21.54 -18.42
CA TYR A 94 -1.40 -20.79 -19.35
C TYR A 94 -1.51 -19.26 -19.18
N LEU A 95 -2.57 -18.81 -18.51
CA LEU A 95 -2.78 -17.41 -18.18
C LEU A 95 -1.82 -16.96 -17.06
N PRO A 96 -1.04 -15.89 -17.27
CA PRO A 96 -0.24 -15.29 -16.20
C PRO A 96 -1.14 -14.49 -15.25
N GLU A 97 -0.95 -14.72 -13.96
CA GLU A 97 -1.45 -13.89 -12.87
C GLU A 97 -0.40 -12.82 -12.55
N ILE A 98 -0.85 -11.58 -12.37
CA ILE A 98 0.01 -10.46 -11.98
C ILE A 98 -0.16 -10.29 -10.48
N GLU A 99 0.85 -10.69 -9.72
CA GLU A 99 0.85 -10.57 -8.27
C GLU A 99 1.70 -9.37 -7.86
N ALA A 100 1.29 -8.64 -6.83
CA ALA A 100 2.15 -7.65 -6.21
C ALA A 100 3.32 -8.35 -5.49
N LEU A 101 4.56 -7.99 -5.84
CA LEU A 101 5.74 -8.38 -5.08
C LEU A 101 5.91 -7.40 -3.93
N ALA A 102 5.97 -7.91 -2.70
CA ALA A 102 6.51 -7.14 -1.58
C ALA A 102 8.03 -7.00 -1.77
N GLY A 103 8.47 -6.19 -2.74
CA GLY A 103 9.88 -5.87 -2.95
C GLY A 103 10.44 -5.03 -1.80
N PRO A 104 11.76 -5.06 -1.52
CA PRO A 104 12.38 -4.22 -0.49
C PRO A 104 12.36 -2.70 -0.78
N ALA A 105 11.78 -2.25 -1.89
CA ALA A 105 11.68 -0.83 -2.25
C ALA A 105 10.36 -0.47 -2.98
N GLY A 106 9.31 -1.29 -2.81
CA GLY A 106 7.95 -1.02 -3.30
C GLY A 106 6.92 -0.89 -2.17
N LEU A 107 7.35 -0.99 -0.91
CA LEU A 107 6.55 -0.86 0.31
C LEU A 107 6.26 0.60 0.69
N CYS A 108 6.10 1.48 -0.31
CA CYS A 108 5.50 2.79 -0.12
C CYS A 108 4.24 2.96 -1.00
N ALA A 109 3.35 1.98 -1.08
CA ALA A 109 2.10 2.16 -0.33
C ALA A 109 2.39 2.03 1.16
N GLN A 110 3.03 3.06 1.70
CA GLN A 110 3.46 3.09 3.09
C GLN A 110 2.13 3.19 3.80
N ARG A 111 1.68 2.13 4.47
CA ARG A 111 0.66 2.29 5.50
C ARG A 111 1.27 3.31 6.46
N ARG A 112 0.96 4.59 6.27
CA ARG A 112 1.60 5.69 6.99
C ARG A 112 1.32 5.40 8.46
N ARG A 113 2.39 5.03 9.18
CA ARG A 113 2.30 4.79 10.60
C ARG A 113 2.28 6.14 11.28
N LEU A 114 1.24 6.35 12.05
CA LEU A 114 0.93 7.58 12.76
C LEU A 114 1.24 7.36 14.22
N THR A 115 1.79 8.38 14.86
CA THR A 115 1.87 8.45 16.31
C THR A 115 1.18 9.71 16.79
N LEU A 116 0.57 9.66 17.96
CA LEU A 116 0.05 10.85 18.64
C LEU A 116 1.04 11.26 19.71
N THR A 117 1.62 12.44 19.56
CA THR A 117 2.30 13.10 20.66
C THR A 117 1.22 13.69 21.56
N PRO A 118 1.27 13.47 22.90
CA PRO A 118 0.30 14.04 23.81
C PRO A 118 0.11 15.53 23.57
N LEU A 119 -1.15 15.95 23.40
CA LEU A 119 -1.49 17.33 23.15
C LEU A 119 -1.05 18.22 24.31
N VAL A 120 -0.41 19.34 23.99
CA VAL A 120 0.08 20.28 24.99
C VAL A 120 -1.09 21.14 25.48
N CYS A 121 -1.41 21.05 26.78
CA CYS A 121 -2.31 22.02 27.40
C CYS A 121 -1.60 23.36 27.57
N MET A 122 -2.14 24.44 27.02
CA MET A 122 -1.59 25.80 27.19
C MET A 122 -2.21 26.54 28.38
N SER A 123 -2.81 25.81 29.30
CA SER A 123 -3.39 26.32 30.55
C SER A 123 -2.77 25.58 31.73
N GLU A 124 -2.54 26.30 32.82
CA GLU A 124 -2.03 25.74 34.07
C GLU A 124 -3.16 25.35 35.04
N ARG A 125 -4.43 25.61 34.68
CA ARG A 125 -5.56 25.26 35.55
C ARG A 125 -5.75 23.74 35.57
N ALA A 126 -5.83 23.16 36.77
CA ALA A 126 -6.13 21.75 36.99
C ALA A 126 -7.28 21.18 36.14
N PRO A 127 -8.47 21.82 36.04
CA PRO A 127 -9.56 21.29 35.21
C PRO A 127 -9.21 21.21 33.72
N ASP A 128 -8.39 22.13 33.20
CA ASP A 128 -8.01 22.12 31.78
C ASP A 128 -6.96 21.05 31.50
N ILE A 129 -6.05 20.81 32.46
CA ILE A 129 -5.07 19.73 32.39
C ILE A 129 -5.77 18.36 32.42
N SER A 130 -6.71 18.15 33.35
CA SER A 130 -7.50 16.91 33.41
C SER A 130 -8.35 16.72 32.14
N PHE A 131 -8.90 17.82 31.60
CA PHE A 131 -9.61 17.78 30.33
C PHE A 131 -8.69 17.33 29.18
N ALA A 132 -7.48 17.88 29.09
CA ALA A 132 -6.49 17.54 28.09
C ALA A 132 -6.04 16.08 28.18
N GLN A 133 -5.86 15.55 29.40
CA GLN A 133 -5.55 14.14 29.63
C GLN A 133 -6.67 13.24 29.09
N GLY A 134 -7.92 13.52 29.43
CA GLY A 134 -9.05 12.75 28.93
C GLY A 134 -9.20 12.83 27.41
N LEU A 135 -8.95 13.99 26.80
CA LEU A 135 -8.95 14.12 25.34
C LEU A 135 -7.83 13.30 24.68
N ASN A 136 -6.63 13.26 25.27
CA ASN A 136 -5.54 12.42 24.80
C ASN A 136 -5.89 10.93 24.83
N GLU A 137 -6.55 10.45 25.89
CA GLU A 137 -7.03 9.07 25.99
C GLU A 137 -8.09 8.77 24.92
N GLN A 138 -9.06 9.68 24.72
CA GLN A 138 -10.10 9.52 23.71
C GLN A 138 -9.52 9.49 22.29
N LEU A 139 -8.58 10.39 21.98
CA LEU A 139 -7.89 10.39 20.69
C LEU A 139 -7.09 9.10 20.49
N THR A 140 -6.33 8.66 21.50
CA THR A 140 -5.56 7.41 21.44
C THR A 140 -6.48 6.22 21.15
N HIS A 141 -7.60 6.12 21.87
CA HIS A 141 -8.59 5.05 21.70
C HIS A 141 -9.20 5.06 20.29
N GLN A 142 -9.75 6.20 19.86
CA GLN A 142 -10.44 6.30 18.57
C GLN A 142 -9.47 6.12 17.40
N MET A 143 -8.28 6.73 17.46
CA MET A 143 -7.28 6.56 16.42
C MET A 143 -6.85 5.10 16.31
N TYR A 144 -6.56 4.42 17.43
CA TYR A 144 -6.24 2.99 17.40
C TYR A 144 -7.40 2.14 16.87
N SER A 145 -8.64 2.42 17.27
CA SER A 145 -9.82 1.68 16.79
C SER A 145 -9.99 1.75 15.27
N VAL A 146 -9.59 2.87 14.64
CA VAL A 146 -9.73 3.05 13.20
C VAL A 146 -8.49 2.57 12.44
N LEU A 147 -7.29 2.83 12.97
CA LEU A 147 -6.02 2.59 12.29
C LEU A 147 -5.36 1.24 12.62
N GLY A 148 -5.74 0.61 13.73
CA GLY A 148 -5.17 -0.64 14.21
C GLY A 148 -3.65 -0.58 14.33
N ASP A 149 -2.97 -1.51 13.65
CA ASP A 149 -1.51 -1.66 13.59
C ASP A 149 -0.77 -0.44 12.99
N ARG A 150 -1.51 0.48 12.38
CA ARG A 150 -0.96 1.72 11.81
C ARG A 150 -0.81 2.84 12.82
N PHE A 151 -1.44 2.75 14.00
CA PHE A 151 -1.32 3.75 15.05
C PHE A 151 -0.39 3.25 16.15
N VAL A 152 0.65 4.04 16.45
CA VAL A 152 1.69 3.70 17.43
C VAL A 152 1.59 4.68 18.59
N ALA A 153 1.01 4.23 19.70
CA ALA A 153 0.73 5.06 20.88
C ALA A 153 1.99 5.53 21.64
N GLN A 154 3.12 4.84 21.44
CA GLN A 154 4.45 5.22 21.92
C GLN A 154 5.48 4.42 21.13
N CYS A 155 6.62 5.02 20.78
CA CYS A 155 7.70 4.36 20.03
C CYS A 155 8.40 3.31 20.92
N ALA A 156 7.73 2.19 21.20
CA ALA A 156 8.38 0.99 21.71
C ALA A 156 9.18 0.35 20.56
N GLN A 157 10.44 0.01 20.84
CA GLN A 157 11.46 -0.44 19.88
C GLN A 157 10.89 -1.31 18.74
N GLY A 158 10.66 -0.65 17.60
CA GLY A 158 9.88 -1.15 16.48
C GLY A 158 9.66 -0.02 15.46
N ALA A 159 9.43 -0.41 14.21
CA ALA A 159 9.61 0.45 13.04
C ALA A 159 9.01 1.87 13.13
N ALA A 160 9.83 2.85 12.73
CA ALA A 160 9.59 4.27 12.97
C ALA A 160 8.24 4.75 12.39
N PRO A 161 7.47 5.56 13.16
CA PRO A 161 6.32 6.26 12.61
C PRO A 161 6.79 7.18 11.47
N SER A 162 5.97 7.26 10.43
CA SER A 162 6.21 8.19 9.31
C SER A 162 5.72 9.59 9.62
N HIS A 163 4.73 9.71 10.50
CA HIS A 163 4.03 10.95 10.78
C HIS A 163 3.74 11.08 12.28
N ALA A 164 3.96 12.28 12.81
CA ALA A 164 3.56 12.67 14.15
C ALA A 164 2.30 13.54 14.07
N ILE A 165 1.27 13.16 14.81
CA ILE A 165 0.16 14.03 15.13
C ILE A 165 0.54 14.78 16.40
N GLU A 166 0.61 16.10 16.30
CA GLU A 166 0.92 16.99 17.40
C GLU A 166 -0.15 18.05 17.51
N GLY A 167 -0.25 18.67 18.68
CA GLY A 167 -1.20 19.76 18.83
C GLY A 167 -1.19 20.37 20.21
N SER A 168 -2.05 21.38 20.35
CA SER A 168 -2.21 22.14 21.57
C SER A 168 -3.68 22.35 21.88
N ILE A 169 -3.99 22.36 23.17
CA ILE A 169 -5.34 22.63 23.68
C ILE A 169 -5.30 23.97 24.42
N ARG A 170 -6.23 24.86 24.06
CA ARG A 170 -6.49 26.12 24.76
C ARG A 170 -7.93 26.08 25.23
N ARG A 171 -8.15 26.22 26.54
CA ARG A 171 -9.47 26.18 27.13
C ARG A 171 -9.62 27.34 28.09
N ASP A 172 -10.75 28.01 27.99
CA ASP A 172 -11.23 28.98 28.98
C ASP A 172 -12.64 28.54 29.45
N GLU A 173 -13.37 29.44 30.09
CA GLU A 173 -14.71 29.14 30.62
C GLU A 173 -15.80 29.07 29.56
N GLU A 174 -15.57 29.66 28.37
CA GLU A 174 -16.57 29.78 27.30
C GLU A 174 -16.27 28.85 26.12
N ARG A 175 -15.00 28.53 25.89
CA ARG A 175 -14.53 27.85 24.68
C ARG A 175 -13.36 26.91 24.94
N THR A 176 -13.37 25.80 24.22
CA THR A 176 -12.20 24.95 23.98
C THR A 176 -11.78 25.07 22.51
N ARG A 177 -10.49 25.30 22.29
CA ARG A 177 -9.84 25.28 20.98
C ARG A 177 -8.73 24.26 20.98
N VAL A 178 -8.77 23.36 20.01
CA VAL A 178 -7.74 22.36 19.76
C VAL A 178 -7.12 22.62 18.39
N LEU A 179 -5.81 22.78 18.36
CA LEU A 179 -5.04 22.84 17.11
C LEU A 179 -4.32 21.51 16.94
N ILE A 180 -4.47 20.90 15.77
CA ILE A 180 -3.80 19.65 15.41
C ILE A 180 -2.96 19.90 14.16
N ARG A 181 -1.79 19.27 14.10
CA ARG A 181 -0.94 19.19 12.92
C ARG A 181 -0.43 17.77 12.72
N ALA A 182 -0.37 17.35 11.46
CA ALA A 182 0.34 16.16 11.04
C ALA A 182 1.70 16.59 10.47
N ILE A 183 2.79 16.06 11.01
CA ILE A 183 4.16 16.36 10.62
C ILE A 183 4.81 15.10 10.06
N GLU A 184 5.50 15.22 8.93
CA GLU A 184 6.31 14.14 8.36
C GLU A 184 7.61 13.98 9.16
N ILE A 185 7.81 12.81 9.75
CA ILE A 185 8.98 12.48 10.57
C ILE A 185 10.15 12.17 9.63
N GLY A 186 11.04 13.15 9.47
CA GLY A 186 12.21 13.07 8.59
C GLY A 186 12.42 14.39 7.86
N ALA A 187 11.39 14.89 7.16
CA ALA A 187 11.41 16.19 6.52
C ALA A 187 11.07 17.34 7.49
N GLY A 188 10.32 17.05 8.57
CA GLY A 188 9.81 18.08 9.49
C GLY A 188 8.73 18.98 8.87
N ALA A 189 8.22 18.62 7.69
CA ALA A 189 7.19 19.37 6.98
C ALA A 189 5.81 19.15 7.60
N ILE A 190 5.01 20.21 7.67
CA ILE A 190 3.61 20.12 8.07
C ILE A 190 2.82 19.62 6.86
N ALA A 191 2.36 18.36 6.93
CA ALA A 191 1.52 17.76 5.91
C ALA A 191 0.07 18.27 5.97
N TRP A 192 -0.39 18.56 7.18
CA TRP A 192 -1.74 19.08 7.43
C TRP A 192 -1.84 19.78 8.77
N SER A 193 -2.78 20.72 8.88
CA SER A 193 -3.20 21.29 10.15
C SER A 193 -4.70 21.59 10.14
N GLY A 194 -5.34 21.43 11.29
CA GLY A 194 -6.74 21.72 11.50
C GLY A 194 -6.97 22.35 12.88
N GLN A 195 -7.99 23.20 12.96
CA GLN A 195 -8.46 23.81 14.20
C GLN A 195 -9.87 23.33 14.49
N PHE A 196 -10.11 22.94 15.74
CA PHE A 196 -11.38 22.44 16.23
C PHE A 196 -11.80 23.28 17.43
N ASP A 197 -12.97 23.87 17.32
CA ASP A 197 -13.52 24.75 18.34
C ASP A 197 -14.82 24.17 18.86
N ALA A 198 -15.00 24.23 20.18
CA ALA A 198 -16.23 23.80 20.81
C ALA A 198 -16.55 24.72 22.00
N GLU A 199 -17.84 24.96 22.20
CA GLU A 199 -18.33 25.74 23.34
C GLU A 199 -18.15 24.97 24.66
N ALA A 200 -18.13 25.70 25.77
CA ALA A 200 -18.05 25.09 27.08
C ALA A 200 -19.25 24.18 27.35
N GLY A 201 -18.98 23.03 27.97
CA GLY A 201 -19.98 22.02 28.26
C GLY A 201 -19.44 20.92 29.14
N GLN A 202 -20.22 19.83 29.28
CA GLN A 202 -19.82 18.65 30.04
C GLN A 202 -18.52 18.08 29.47
N ALA A 203 -17.49 17.99 30.33
CA ALA A 203 -16.13 17.65 29.92
C ALA A 203 -16.05 16.36 29.08
N ILE A 204 -16.69 15.27 29.52
CA ILE A 204 -16.63 13.97 28.86
C ILE A 204 -17.24 14.02 27.45
N ARG A 205 -18.46 14.56 27.32
CA ARG A 205 -19.12 14.67 26.00
C ARG A 205 -18.30 15.54 25.03
N LEU A 206 -17.71 16.61 25.54
CA LEU A 206 -16.89 17.49 24.73
C LEU A 206 -15.60 16.81 24.27
N GLN A 207 -14.98 15.98 25.12
CA GLN A 207 -13.82 15.16 24.75
C GLN A 207 -14.17 14.18 23.64
N GLU A 208 -15.28 13.45 23.76
CA GLU A 208 -15.75 12.48 22.77
C GLU A 208 -16.04 13.16 21.42
N GLN A 209 -16.78 14.27 21.44
CA GLN A 209 -17.12 15.04 20.24
C GLN A 209 -15.87 15.61 19.54
N LEU A 210 -14.94 16.20 20.30
CA LEU A 210 -13.70 16.72 19.74
C LEU A 210 -12.84 15.59 19.18
N ALA A 211 -12.70 14.48 19.90
CA ALA A 211 -11.94 13.33 19.45
C ALA A 211 -12.51 12.76 18.13
N GLU A 212 -13.83 12.63 18.03
CA GLU A 212 -14.50 12.15 16.81
C GLU A 212 -14.24 13.08 15.61
N SER A 213 -14.44 14.39 15.82
CA SER A 213 -14.24 15.40 14.77
C SER A 213 -12.77 15.46 14.30
N ILE A 214 -11.83 15.44 15.25
CA ILE A 214 -10.39 15.43 14.97
C ILE A 214 -10.02 14.16 14.21
N CYS A 215 -10.41 12.98 14.72
CA CYS A 215 -10.11 11.70 14.09
C CYS A 215 -10.65 11.65 12.65
N ALA A 216 -11.91 12.03 12.43
CA ALA A 216 -12.50 12.05 11.11
C ALA A 216 -11.72 12.93 10.12
N SER A 217 -11.31 14.13 10.57
CA SER A 217 -10.55 15.07 9.74
C SER A 217 -9.14 14.58 9.42
N VAL A 218 -8.42 14.08 10.42
CA VAL A 218 -7.07 13.49 10.26
C VAL A 218 -7.14 12.31 9.30
N MET A 219 -8.11 11.41 9.48
CA MET A 219 -8.27 10.22 8.64
C MET A 219 -8.64 10.55 7.20
N HIS A 220 -9.49 11.55 6.99
CA HIS A 220 -9.79 12.06 5.65
C HIS A 220 -8.53 12.56 4.94
N HIS A 221 -7.69 13.31 5.64
CA HIS A 221 -6.42 13.80 5.09
C HIS A 221 -5.45 12.65 4.78
N VAL A 222 -5.23 11.74 5.74
CA VAL A 222 -4.30 10.60 5.58
C VAL A 222 -4.70 9.71 4.40
N THR A 223 -6.00 9.39 4.28
CA THR A 223 -6.51 8.55 3.18
C THR A 223 -6.39 9.23 1.82
N ARG A 224 -6.55 10.56 1.76
CA ARG A 224 -6.37 11.34 0.53
C ARG A 224 -4.90 11.41 0.11
N ALA A 225 -3.99 11.60 1.07
CA ALA A 225 -2.55 11.57 0.81
C ALA A 225 -2.11 10.22 0.23
N GLU A 226 -2.62 9.11 0.78
CA GLU A 226 -2.34 7.75 0.31
C GLU A 226 -2.79 7.50 -1.14
N ARG A 227 -3.97 8.00 -1.53
CA ARG A 227 -4.51 7.86 -2.89
C ARG A 227 -3.78 8.69 -3.94
N SER A 228 -3.14 9.77 -3.51
CA SER A 228 -2.48 10.72 -4.42
C SER A 228 -1.09 10.27 -4.90
N GLY A 229 -0.51 9.22 -4.30
CA GLY A 229 0.80 8.66 -4.71
C GLY A 229 1.97 9.66 -4.66
N ASN A 230 1.76 10.86 -4.12
CA ASN A 230 2.74 11.93 -4.17
C ASN A 230 3.76 11.72 -3.05
N SER A 231 4.95 11.26 -3.42
CA SER A 231 6.13 11.08 -2.56
C SER A 231 6.79 12.40 -2.12
N GLY A 232 6.02 13.48 -2.12
CA GLY A 232 6.37 14.79 -1.55
C GLY A 232 5.29 15.19 -0.56
N TRP A 233 5.10 14.32 0.44
CA TRP A 233 4.31 14.47 1.67
C TRP A 233 4.68 13.32 2.61
#